data_AF-A0A0F2L1Y0-F1
#
_entry.id   AF-A0A0F2L1Y0-F1
#
_cell.length_a   1.000
_cell.length_b   1.000
_cell.length_c   1.000
_cell.angle_alpha   90.00
_cell.angle_beta   90.00
_cell.angle_gamma   90.00
#
_symmetry.space_group_name_H-M   'P 1'
#
loop_
_entity.id
_entity.type
_entity.pdbx_description
1 polymer ?
#
loop_
_entity_poly.entity_id
_entity_poly.type
_entity_poly.pdbx_seq_one_letter_code
_entity_poly.pdbx_strand_id
1 'polypeptide(L)'
;MPRIIHVRRFIPLTVTVSQLTRSLDFEEALNRLDDALNKALSELSNAIGPQNIKQIGINVSNVVLGNVSGILIVAYALVDGDNEVRKENK
;
A
#
# COMPACT_ATOMS: atom_id res chain seq x y z
N MET A 1 -10.19 -21.24 0.77
CA MET A 1 -9.29 -20.82 1.88
C MET A 1 -9.14 -19.30 1.87
N PRO A 2 -9.13 -18.59 3.02
CA PRO A 2 -8.97 -17.14 3.02
C PRO A 2 -7.56 -16.75 2.55
N ARG A 3 -7.47 -15.71 1.72
CA ARG A 3 -6.19 -15.18 1.21
C ARG A 3 -6.04 -13.71 1.57
N ILE A 4 -4.80 -13.26 1.69
CA ILE A 4 -4.50 -11.85 1.99
C ILE A 4 -3.91 -11.19 0.75
N ILE A 5 -4.57 -10.15 0.27
CA ILE A 5 -4.11 -9.31 -0.82
C ILE A 5 -3.42 -8.10 -0.19
N HIS A 6 -2.23 -7.75 -0.66
CA HIS A 6 -1.46 -6.62 -0.15
C HIS A 6 -1.03 -5.72 -1.30
N VAL A 7 -1.08 -4.41 -1.07
CA VAL A 7 -0.50 -3.37 -1.92
C VAL A 7 0.49 -2.59 -1.08
N ARG A 8 1.68 -2.34 -1.62
CA ARG A 8 2.78 -1.68 -0.93
C ARG A 8 3.20 -0.43 -1.68
N ARG A 9 3.36 0.68 -0.97
CA ARG A 9 3.81 1.97 -1.52
C ARG A 9 4.87 2.58 -0.62
N PHE A 10 5.96 3.06 -1.21
CA PHE A 10 7.05 3.71 -0.50
C PHE A 10 7.18 5.17 -0.92
N ILE A 11 7.23 6.07 0.07
CA ILE A 11 7.41 7.51 -0.13
C ILE A 11 8.78 7.89 0.43
N PRO A 12 9.75 8.26 -0.41
CA PRO A 12 11.03 8.76 0.08
C PRO A 12 10.85 10.16 0.68
N LEU A 13 11.29 10.35 1.91
CA LEU A 13 11.24 11.64 2.63
C LEU A 13 12.60 12.28 2.77
N THR A 14 13.65 11.47 2.85
CA THR A 14 15.01 11.98 3.01
C THR A 14 15.99 11.08 2.28
N VAL A 15 16.94 11.69 1.59
CA VAL A 15 18.05 10.99 0.95
C VAL A 15 19.35 11.53 1.52
N THR A 16 20.22 10.63 1.95
CA THR A 16 21.55 10.97 2.45
C THR A 16 22.59 10.52 1.42
N VAL A 17 23.49 11.41 1.02
CA VAL A 17 24.62 11.09 0.13
C VAL A 17 25.89 11.63 0.76
N SER A 18 26.73 10.72 1.25
CA SER A 18 27.93 11.01 2.05
C SER A 18 27.58 11.82 3.32
N GLN A 19 27.56 13.14 3.24
CA GLN A 19 27.23 14.07 4.32
C GLN A 19 26.09 15.05 3.96
N LEU A 20 25.61 15.03 2.72
CA LEU A 20 24.47 15.86 2.31
C LEU A 20 23.17 15.11 2.58
N THR A 21 22.29 15.73 3.35
CA THR A 21 20.93 15.29 3.58
C THR A 21 19.98 16.20 2.80
N ARG A 22 19.15 15.60 1.93
CA ARG A 22 18.08 16.31 1.24
C ARG A 22 16.75 15.81 1.77
N SER A 23 16.01 16.70 2.41
CA SER A 23 14.69 16.44 2.98
C SER A 23 13.60 16.96 2.05
N LEU A 24 12.44 16.32 2.09
CA LEU A 24 11.23 16.86 1.47
C LEU A 24 10.64 18.00 2.32
N ASP A 25 9.97 18.95 1.66
CA ASP A 25 9.15 19.93 2.37
C ASP A 25 7.97 19.25 3.06
N PHE A 26 7.54 19.75 4.22
CA PHE A 26 6.49 19.12 5.02
C PHE A 26 5.13 19.12 4.31
N GLU A 27 4.75 20.22 3.66
CA GLU A 27 3.46 20.31 2.97
C GLU A 27 3.44 19.40 1.72
N GLU A 28 4.57 19.36 1.01
CA GLU A 28 4.77 18.41 -0.08
C GLU A 28 4.72 16.95 0.40
N ALA A 29 5.27 16.66 1.58
CA ALA A 29 5.26 15.33 2.17
C ALA A 29 3.85 14.87 2.55
N LEU A 30 3.02 15.76 3.11
CA LEU A 30 1.62 15.48 3.40
C LEU A 30 0.80 15.21 2.13
N ASN A 31 0.97 16.04 1.10
CA ASN A 31 0.30 15.83 -0.19
C ASN A 31 0.70 14.50 -0.83
N ARG A 32 1.99 14.15 -0.80
CA ARG A 32 2.47 12.84 -1.30
C ARG A 32 1.94 11.67 -0.49
N LEU A 33 1.75 11.83 0.82
CA LEU A 33 1.18 10.81 1.70
C LEU A 33 -0.28 10.55 1.34
N ASP A 34 -1.09 11.60 1.21
CA ASP A 34 -2.49 11.47 0.82
C ASP A 34 -2.64 10.80 -0.56
N ASP A 35 -1.86 11.27 -1.53
CA ASP A 35 -1.77 10.68 -2.87
C ASP A 35 -1.44 9.18 -2.84
N ALA A 36 -0.46 8.80 -2.02
CA ALA A 36 0.00 7.43 -1.92
C ALA A 36 -1.02 6.52 -1.22
N LEU A 37 -1.72 7.03 -0.21
CA LEU A 37 -2.81 6.32 0.46
C LEU A 37 -3.98 6.09 -0.50
N ASN A 38 -4.40 7.13 -1.22
CA ASN A 38 -5.47 7.04 -2.22
C ASN A 38 -5.12 6.04 -3.32
N LYS A 39 -3.87 6.06 -3.81
CA LYS A 39 -3.38 5.08 -4.80
C LYS A 39 -3.33 3.66 -4.23
N ALA A 40 -2.81 3.47 -3.01
CA ALA A 40 -2.73 2.17 -2.38
C ALA A 40 -4.12 1.53 -2.18
N LEU A 41 -5.10 2.34 -1.75
CA LEU A 41 -6.48 1.89 -1.57
C LEU A 41 -7.19 1.62 -2.90
N SER A 42 -6.97 2.46 -3.92
CA SER A 42 -7.51 2.24 -5.27
C SER A 42 -6.95 0.94 -5.88
N GLU A 43 -5.64 0.72 -5.78
CA GLU A 43 -4.99 -0.51 -6.22
C GLU A 43 -5.47 -1.73 -5.44
N LEU A 44 -5.66 -1.59 -4.12
CA LEU A 44 -6.18 -2.67 -3.29
C LEU A 44 -7.62 -3.02 -3.70
N SER A 45 -8.49 -2.03 -3.92
CA SER A 45 -9.86 -2.22 -4.41
C SER A 45 -9.86 -2.96 -5.75
N ASN A 46 -9.01 -2.54 -6.70
CA ASN A 46 -8.86 -3.19 -8.00
C ASN A 46 -8.33 -4.62 -7.87
N ALA A 47 -7.39 -4.87 -6.95
CA ALA A 47 -6.81 -6.20 -6.73
C ALA A 47 -7.78 -7.17 -6.03
N ILE A 48 -8.63 -6.66 -5.14
CA ILE A 48 -9.71 -7.44 -4.51
C ILE A 48 -10.79 -7.79 -5.52
N GLY A 49 -11.21 -6.85 -6.37
CA GLY A 49 -12.31 -7.08 -7.32
C GLY A 49 -13.62 -7.46 -6.60
N PRO A 50 -14.45 -8.37 -7.14
CA PRO A 50 -15.76 -8.73 -6.57
C PRO A 50 -15.67 -9.76 -5.42
N GLN A 51 -14.50 -9.91 -4.78
CA GLN A 51 -14.32 -10.90 -3.73
C GLN A 51 -15.00 -10.48 -2.43
N ASN A 52 -15.44 -11.45 -1.64
CA ASN A 52 -15.98 -11.19 -0.32
C ASN A 52 -14.87 -10.75 0.64
N ILE A 53 -14.93 -9.50 1.10
CA ILE A 53 -13.94 -8.89 1.98
C ILE A 53 -14.32 -9.17 3.43
N LYS A 54 -13.40 -9.80 4.17
CA LYS A 54 -13.55 -10.02 5.61
C LYS A 54 -12.93 -8.93 6.46
N GLN A 55 -11.81 -8.38 6.01
CA GLN A 55 -11.09 -7.35 6.72
C GLN A 55 -10.29 -6.50 5.74
N ILE A 56 -10.20 -5.19 6.02
CA ILE A 56 -9.27 -4.26 5.37
C ILE A 56 -8.41 -3.65 6.48
N GLY A 57 -7.14 -3.41 6.18
CA GLY A 57 -6.25 -2.67 7.06
C GLY A 57 -5.21 -1.89 6.30
N ILE A 58 -4.65 -0.89 6.97
CA ILE A 58 -3.55 -0.08 6.47
C ILE A 58 -2.49 -0.05 7.56
N ASN A 59 -1.25 -0.36 7.19
CA ASN A 59 -0.09 -0.15 8.02
C ASN A 59 0.76 0.97 7.40
N VAL A 60 1.08 1.98 8.21
CA VAL A 60 1.98 3.07 7.83
C VAL A 60 3.17 3.03 8.78
N SER A 61 4.36 2.83 8.23
CA SER A 61 5.60 2.66 9.00
C SER A 61 6.71 3.53 8.44
N ASN A 62 7.53 4.11 9.32
CA ASN A 62 8.78 4.75 8.93
C ASN A 62 9.82 3.66 8.62
N VAL A 63 10.46 3.73 7.46
CA VAL A 63 11.44 2.74 7.00
C VAL A 63 12.70 3.44 6.50
N VAL A 64 13.84 2.86 6.82
CA VAL A 64 15.15 3.27 6.29
C VAL A 64 15.67 2.15 5.37
N LEU A 65 15.89 2.47 4.11
CA LEU A 65 16.39 1.57 3.07
C LEU A 65 17.74 2.10 2.58
N GLY A 66 18.82 1.63 3.21
CA GLY A 66 20.17 2.11 2.92
C GLY A 66 20.29 3.61 3.22
N ASN A 67 20.47 4.41 2.18
CA ASN A 67 20.66 5.85 2.28
C ASN A 67 19.37 6.68 2.09
N VAL A 68 18.22 6.02 1.97
CA VAL A 68 16.91 6.66 1.83
C VAL A 68 16.05 6.33 3.03
N SER A 69 15.48 7.33 3.70
CA SER A 69 14.42 7.16 4.68
C SER A 69 13.10 7.64 4.12
N GLY A 70 12.02 7.01 4.57
CA GLY A 70 10.71 7.28 4.03
C GLY A 70 9.60 6.58 4.78
N ILE A 71 8.40 6.67 4.23
CA ILE A 71 7.21 6.01 4.75
C ILE A 71 6.88 4.82 3.85
N LEU A 72 6.72 3.64 4.44
CA LEU A 72 6.13 2.48 3.80
C LEU A 72 4.66 2.38 4.21
N ILE A 73 3.79 2.35 3.21
CA ILE A 73 2.35 2.11 3.33
C ILE A 73 2.07 0.71 2.83
N VAL A 74 1.39 -0.09 3.64
CA VAL A 74 0.90 -1.42 3.27
C VAL A 74 -0.61 -1.44 3.49
N ALA A 75 -1.35 -1.37 2.39
CA ALA A 75 -2.79 -1.61 2.40
C ALA A 75 -3.02 -3.11 2.18
N TYR A 76 -3.89 -3.73 2.96
CA TYR A 76 -4.18 -5.15 2.83
C TYR A 76 -5.65 -5.47 3.03
N ALA A 77 -6.09 -6.57 2.44
CA ALA A 77 -7.41 -7.12 2.65
C ALA A 77 -7.36 -8.64 2.81
N LEU A 78 -8.08 -9.12 3.82
CA LEU A 78 -8.41 -10.53 3.97
C LEU A 78 -9.68 -10.80 3.17
N VAL A 79 -9.60 -11.71 2.21
CA VAL A 79 -10.71 -12.07 1.34
C VAL A 79 -10.96 -13.57 1.41
N ASP A 80 -12.22 -13.98 1.29
CA ASP A 80 -12.55 -15.40 1.15
C ASP A 80 -12.11 -15.89 -0.23
N GLY A 81 -11.28 -16.93 -0.25
CA GLY A 81 -10.70 -17.46 -1.50
C GLY A 81 -11.64 -18.32 -2.34
N ASP A 82 -12.95 -18.22 -2.17
CA ASP A 82 -13.93 -19.01 -2.94
C ASP A 82 -14.92 -18.06 -3.65
N ASN A 83 -14.43 -17.43 -4.72
CA ASN A 83 -15.28 -17.13 -5.87
C ASN A 83 -14.91 -18.13 -6.96
N GLU A 84 -15.23 -19.42 -6.73
CA GLU A 84 -15.70 -20.21 -7.87
C GLU A 84 -16.94 -19.48 -8.37
N VAL A 85 -16.74 -18.69 -9.43
CA VAL A 85 -17.76 -18.61 -10.47
C VAL A 85 -18.01 -20.06 -10.84
N ARG A 86 -18.97 -20.69 -10.14
CA ARG A 86 -19.70 -21.84 -10.62
C ARG A 86 -20.19 -21.39 -11.98
N LYS A 87 -19.41 -21.76 -13.00
CA LYS A 87 -19.90 -21.86 -14.36
C LYS A 87 -20.97 -22.93 -14.28
N GLU A 88 -22.19 -22.55 -13.90
CA GLU A 88 -23.38 -23.34 -14.18
C GLU A 88 -23.59 -23.27 -15.69
N ASN A 89 -22.76 -24.03 -16.40
CA ASN A 89 -23.07 -24.57 -17.70
C ASN A 89 -23.16 -26.09 -17.51
N LYS A 90 -24.35 -26.55 -17.12
CA LYS A 90 -24.99 -27.76 -17.65
C LYS A 90 -26.40 -27.89 -17.11
#